data_AF-A0A8J7XGV8-F1
#
_entry.id   AF-A0A8J7XGV8-F1
#
_cell.length_a   1.000
_cell.length_b   1.000
_cell.length_c   1.000
_cell.angle_alpha   90.00
_cell.angle_beta   90.00
_cell.angle_gamma   90.00
#
_symmetry.space_group_name_H-M   'P 1'
#
loop_
_entity.id
_entity.type
_entity.pdbx_description
1 polymer ?
#
loop_
_entity_poly.entity_id
_entity_poly.type
_entity_poly.pdbx_seq_one_letter_code
_entity_poly.pdbx_strand_id
1 'polypeptide(L)'
;MDRSVATLMITVVIVSGVNSAALFLAIGDQAEGHFTITLDLEGLMDSGMVTTEVSSLLYENPGLGTLQPVQNYDYDYEPGLWAVSSLFDTNTYFVVGDAAYTTDVLGATKLSYALAFGGSLENPEGRTDSLLTRRERDQGNLIIVGGPAVNPTATEFGGYFGISYKHRPQESFTITCERKNIYLDLALYPYEDICIVYIGQFDTRNVMLVWGYEWQGTYAGSMFMADPLNWEQYKGAHLLLLRWKDYNRDGLVQMAEITVEQSA
;
A
#
# COMPACT_ATOMS: atom_id res chain seq x y z
N MET A 1 -3.33 -45.91 -19.22
CA MET A 1 -2.51 -44.87 -18.56
C MET A 1 -2.78 -43.59 -19.33
N ASP A 2 -3.72 -42.80 -18.85
CA ASP A 2 -3.97 -41.48 -19.39
C ASP A 2 -2.78 -40.59 -19.01
N ARG A 3 -2.14 -39.98 -20.02
CA ARG A 3 -1.10 -38.99 -19.78
C ARG A 3 -1.80 -37.65 -19.52
N SER A 4 -1.68 -37.16 -18.29
CA SER A 4 -2.03 -35.79 -17.96
C SER A 4 -1.17 -34.85 -18.81
N VAL A 5 -1.81 -34.00 -19.61
CA VAL A 5 -1.15 -32.96 -20.39
C VAL A 5 -1.24 -31.67 -19.58
N ALA A 6 -0.11 -31.17 -19.09
CA ALA A 6 -0.05 -29.83 -18.53
C ALA A 6 0.03 -28.82 -19.68
N THR A 7 -0.86 -27.83 -19.68
CA THR A 7 -0.82 -26.70 -20.62
C THR A 7 -0.22 -25.50 -19.90
N LEU A 8 0.98 -25.09 -20.30
CA LEU A 8 1.61 -23.85 -19.86
C LEU A 8 1.19 -22.74 -20.81
N MET A 9 0.49 -21.72 -20.31
CA MET A 9 0.16 -20.52 -21.07
C MET A 9 1.03 -19.37 -20.56
N ILE A 10 1.94 -18.88 -21.41
CA ILE A 10 2.80 -17.75 -21.10
C ILE A 10 2.23 -16.51 -21.78
N THR A 11 1.88 -15.49 -21.01
CA THR A 11 1.48 -14.18 -21.54
C THR A 11 2.53 -13.16 -21.16
N VAL A 12 3.24 -12.65 -22.17
CA VAL A 12 4.19 -11.56 -22.01
C VAL A 12 3.50 -10.28 -22.45
N VAL A 13 3.32 -9.34 -21.52
CA VAL A 13 2.75 -8.02 -21.81
C VAL A 13 3.90 -7.02 -21.90
N ILE A 14 4.14 -6.51 -23.10
CA ILE A 14 5.10 -5.43 -23.35
C ILE A 14 4.29 -4.15 -23.52
N VAL A 15 4.32 -3.27 -22.52
CA VAL A 15 3.67 -1.96 -22.59
C VAL A 15 4.70 -0.96 -23.11
N SER A 16 4.44 -0.33 -24.26
CA SER A 16 5.37 0.68 -24.77
C SER A 16 5.40 1.90 -23.83
N GLY A 17 6.62 2.37 -23.53
CA GLY A 17 6.83 3.52 -22.63
C GLY A 17 7.09 3.16 -21.15
N VAL A 18 7.17 1.88 -20.79
CA VAL A 18 7.52 1.44 -19.43
C VAL A 18 8.73 0.52 -19.48
N ASN A 19 9.78 0.80 -18.69
CA ASN A 19 11.01 -0.02 -18.61
C ASN A 19 10.82 -1.30 -17.77
N SER A 20 9.66 -1.94 -17.88
CA SER A 20 9.31 -3.12 -17.10
C SER A 20 8.51 -4.10 -17.93
N ALA A 21 8.91 -5.37 -17.89
CA ALA A 21 8.11 -6.49 -18.38
C ALA A 21 7.59 -7.28 -17.17
N ALA A 22 6.31 -7.65 -17.20
CA ALA A 22 5.71 -8.55 -16.22
C ALA A 22 5.49 -9.92 -16.86
N LEU A 23 5.90 -10.98 -16.17
CA LEU A 23 5.68 -12.36 -16.56
C LEU A 23 4.62 -12.99 -15.65
N PHE A 24 3.52 -13.46 -16.23
CA PHE A 24 2.51 -14.21 -15.52
C PHE A 24 2.64 -15.70 -15.86
N LEU A 25 2.75 -16.53 -14.82
CA LEU A 25 2.83 -17.98 -14.93
C LEU A 25 1.60 -18.59 -14.25
N ALA A 26 0.80 -19.32 -15.01
CA ALA A 26 -0.31 -20.11 -14.49
C ALA A 26 0.02 -21.60 -14.66
N ILE A 27 -0.01 -22.35 -13.56
CA ILE A 27 0.25 -23.78 -13.52
C ILE A 27 -1.03 -24.47 -13.07
N GLY A 28 -1.52 -25.41 -13.86
CA GLY A 28 -2.72 -26.18 -13.52
C GLY A 28 -2.47 -27.16 -12.37
N ASP A 29 -3.53 -27.45 -11.62
CA ASP A 29 -3.60 -28.16 -10.32
C ASP A 29 -3.20 -29.66 -10.34
N GLN A 30 -2.48 -30.14 -11.36
CA GLN A 30 -2.06 -31.54 -11.52
C GLN A 30 -0.60 -31.68 -12.00
N ALA A 31 0.21 -30.63 -11.87
CA ALA A 31 1.62 -30.68 -12.25
C ALA A 31 2.48 -31.24 -11.10
N GLU A 32 2.65 -32.57 -11.06
CA GLU A 32 3.76 -33.16 -10.29
C GLU A 32 5.03 -33.17 -11.15
N GLY A 33 6.03 -32.39 -10.76
CA GLY A 33 7.35 -32.37 -11.40
C GLY A 33 8.13 -31.07 -11.20
N HIS A 34 9.46 -31.15 -11.33
CA HIS A 34 10.31 -29.97 -11.46
C HIS A 34 10.32 -29.52 -12.92
N PHE A 35 10.10 -28.24 -13.17
CA PHE A 35 10.32 -27.64 -14.48
C PHE A 35 11.24 -26.42 -14.33
N THR A 36 12.08 -26.21 -15.34
CA THR A 36 12.94 -25.04 -15.45
C THR A 36 12.42 -24.21 -16.60
N ILE A 37 12.19 -22.92 -16.36
CA ILE A 37 11.85 -21.96 -17.41
C ILE A 37 13.10 -21.13 -17.68
N THR A 38 13.62 -21.23 -18.90
CA THR A 38 14.68 -20.36 -19.39
C THR A 38 14.06 -19.32 -20.29
N LEU A 39 14.21 -18.04 -19.94
CA LEU A 39 13.79 -16.92 -20.78
C LEU A 39 15.02 -16.44 -21.54
N ASP A 40 14.98 -16.59 -22.85
CA ASP A 40 15.96 -15.98 -23.74
C ASP A 40 15.39 -14.64 -24.21
N LEU A 41 16.03 -13.55 -23.80
CA LEU A 41 15.64 -12.17 -24.13
C LEU A 41 16.49 -11.59 -25.27
N GLU A 42 17.33 -12.42 -25.92
CA GLU A 42 18.10 -11.99 -27.10
C GLU A 42 17.15 -11.54 -28.22
N GLY A 43 17.24 -10.26 -28.59
CA GLY A 43 16.41 -9.63 -29.62
C GLY A 43 15.36 -8.63 -29.12
N LEU A 44 15.09 -8.57 -27.82
CA LEU A 44 14.20 -7.56 -27.21
C LEU A 44 14.95 -6.28 -26.77
N MET A 45 16.28 -6.33 -26.82
CA MET A 45 17.19 -5.29 -26.35
C MET A 45 17.78 -4.52 -27.54
N ASP A 46 17.03 -3.57 -28.08
CA ASP A 46 17.60 -2.61 -29.04
C ASP A 46 18.30 -1.47 -28.28
N SER A 47 19.64 -1.53 -28.28
CA SER A 47 20.70 -0.51 -28.11
C SER A 47 20.60 0.69 -27.15
N GLY A 48 19.55 0.84 -26.32
CA GLY A 48 19.38 2.01 -25.43
C GLY A 48 19.16 1.72 -23.94
N MET A 49 18.95 0.46 -23.55
CA MET A 49 18.78 0.11 -22.14
C MET A 49 20.13 -0.09 -21.46
N VAL A 50 20.36 0.63 -20.36
CA VAL A 50 21.45 0.38 -19.43
C VAL A 50 21.15 -0.95 -18.74
N THR A 51 21.88 -1.99 -19.11
CA THR A 51 21.92 -3.22 -18.32
C THR A 51 22.72 -2.89 -17.05
N THR A 52 22.04 -2.93 -15.90
CA THR A 52 22.77 -3.35 -14.70
C THR A 52 22.91 -4.85 -14.87
N GLU A 53 24.12 -5.35 -15.12
CA GLU A 53 24.34 -6.79 -14.96
C GLU A 53 23.89 -7.13 -13.54
N VAL A 54 22.83 -7.91 -13.41
CA VAL A 54 22.63 -8.70 -12.20
C VAL A 54 23.64 -9.85 -12.29
N SER A 55 24.92 -9.52 -12.24
CA SER A 55 25.89 -10.40 -11.60
C SER A 55 25.32 -10.59 -10.20
N SER A 56 25.12 -11.86 -9.82
CA SER A 56 24.85 -12.27 -8.45
C SER A 56 25.48 -11.26 -7.49
N LEU A 57 24.66 -10.54 -6.71
CA LEU A 57 25.14 -9.55 -5.74
C LEU A 57 26.01 -10.26 -4.70
N LEU A 58 27.30 -10.38 -5.01
CA LEU A 58 28.36 -10.77 -4.10
C LEU A 58 28.73 -9.49 -3.35
N TYR A 59 28.28 -9.40 -2.10
CA TYR A 59 28.73 -8.36 -1.20
C TYR A 59 30.18 -8.69 -0.79
N GLU A 60 31.16 -7.93 -1.27
CA GLU A 60 32.52 -8.00 -0.74
C GLU A 60 32.53 -7.41 0.68
N ASN A 61 32.61 -8.28 1.68
CA ASN A 61 32.97 -7.89 3.03
C ASN A 61 34.50 -7.69 3.06
N PRO A 62 35.05 -6.47 3.25
CA PRO A 62 36.49 -6.19 3.04
C PRO A 62 37.46 -6.84 4.06
N GLY A 63 37.02 -7.86 4.81
CA GLY A 63 37.76 -8.43 5.94
C GLY A 63 37.97 -9.94 5.95
N LEU A 64 37.34 -10.75 5.07
CA LEU A 64 37.45 -12.22 5.11
C LEU A 64 37.47 -12.82 3.70
N GLY A 65 38.66 -13.22 3.24
CA GLY A 65 38.95 -13.72 1.89
C GLY A 65 38.45 -15.14 1.58
N THR A 66 37.17 -15.43 1.82
CA THR A 66 36.53 -16.66 1.33
C THR A 66 35.12 -16.36 0.86
N LEU A 67 34.84 -16.65 -0.42
CA LEU A 67 33.51 -16.64 -0.99
C LEU A 67 32.64 -17.68 -0.26
N GLN A 68 31.67 -17.21 0.52
CA GLN A 68 30.59 -18.05 1.04
C GLN A 68 29.43 -17.99 0.02
N PRO A 69 28.72 -19.10 -0.23
CA PRO A 69 27.53 -19.08 -1.06
C PRO A 69 26.53 -18.07 -0.49
N VAL A 70 25.86 -17.32 -1.37
CA VAL A 70 24.73 -16.47 -1.00
C VAL A 70 23.73 -17.36 -0.28
N GLN A 71 23.60 -17.18 1.03
CA GLN A 71 22.42 -17.68 1.72
C GLN A 71 21.26 -17.00 1.02
N ASN A 72 20.36 -17.78 0.43
CA ASN A 72 19.00 -17.30 0.25
C ASN A 72 18.62 -16.71 1.59
N TYR A 73 18.42 -15.39 1.64
CA TYR A 73 17.63 -14.83 2.71
C TYR A 73 16.22 -15.34 2.43
N ASP A 74 15.96 -16.59 2.84
CA ASP A 74 14.67 -16.90 3.43
C ASP A 74 14.54 -15.86 4.52
N TYR A 75 13.87 -14.76 4.20
CA TYR A 75 13.18 -14.03 5.23
C TYR A 75 12.20 -15.04 5.78
N ASP A 76 12.61 -15.71 6.85
CA ASP A 76 11.71 -16.27 7.85
C ASP A 76 10.90 -15.08 8.38
N TYR A 77 9.97 -14.60 7.55
CA TYR A 77 8.90 -13.72 7.95
C TYR A 77 7.97 -14.63 8.76
N GLU A 78 8.37 -14.88 10.01
CA GLU A 78 7.44 -15.26 11.05
C GLU A 78 6.37 -14.17 11.05
N PRO A 79 5.13 -14.45 10.56
CA PRO A 79 4.11 -13.43 10.50
C PRO A 79 3.83 -13.04 11.94
N GLY A 80 4.38 -11.88 12.33
CA GLY A 80 4.07 -11.31 13.62
C GLY A 80 2.56 -11.24 13.70
N LEU A 81 1.98 -11.78 14.77
CA LEU A 81 0.55 -11.80 15.10
C LEU A 81 -0.14 -10.41 15.15
N TRP A 82 0.52 -9.37 14.63
CA TRP A 82 0.14 -7.96 14.53
C TRP A 82 0.39 -7.39 13.12
N ALA A 83 0.49 -8.24 12.08
CA ALA A 83 0.64 -7.78 10.71
C ALA A 83 -0.67 -7.11 10.26
N VAL A 84 -0.60 -5.88 9.76
CA VAL A 84 -1.76 -5.15 9.23
C VAL A 84 -2.56 -6.02 8.24
N SER A 85 -1.88 -6.84 7.45
CA SER A 85 -2.48 -7.87 6.58
C SER A 85 -3.45 -8.79 7.32
N SER A 86 -3.06 -9.35 8.48
CA SER A 86 -3.90 -10.26 9.26
C SER A 86 -5.20 -9.64 9.77
N LEU A 87 -5.21 -8.32 10.02
CA LEU A 87 -6.42 -7.59 10.43
C LEU A 87 -7.46 -7.50 9.32
N PHE A 88 -7.00 -7.61 8.07
CA PHE A 88 -7.76 -7.36 6.85
C PHE A 88 -7.76 -8.58 5.92
N ASP A 89 -7.42 -9.76 6.44
CA ASP A 89 -7.20 -11.00 5.68
C ASP A 89 -8.46 -11.57 5.02
N THR A 90 -9.61 -11.36 5.65
CA THR A 90 -10.90 -11.88 5.16
C THR A 90 -12.02 -10.86 5.34
N ASN A 91 -13.04 -10.96 4.49
CA ASN A 91 -14.26 -10.14 4.59
C ASN A 91 -13.95 -8.63 4.68
N THR A 92 -12.99 -8.17 3.88
CA THR A 92 -12.49 -6.79 3.88
C THR A 92 -12.94 -6.05 2.63
N TYR A 93 -13.25 -4.76 2.80
CA TYR A 93 -13.66 -3.87 1.72
C TYR A 93 -12.81 -2.60 1.71
N PHE A 94 -12.30 -2.22 0.54
CA PHE A 94 -11.85 -0.85 0.31
C PHE A 94 -13.07 0.03 0.07
N VAL A 95 -13.17 1.13 0.80
CA VAL A 95 -14.29 2.08 0.67
C VAL A 95 -13.75 3.45 0.32
N VAL A 96 -13.99 3.89 -0.91
CA VAL A 96 -13.74 5.26 -1.37
C VAL A 96 -15.06 6.01 -1.50
N GLY A 97 -15.02 7.34 -1.55
CA GLY A 97 -16.22 8.13 -1.82
C GLY A 97 -16.63 8.12 -3.30
N ASP A 98 -17.90 8.27 -3.61
CA ASP A 98 -18.41 8.48 -4.98
C ASP A 98 -17.79 9.71 -5.66
N ALA A 99 -17.45 10.72 -4.85
CA ALA A 99 -16.79 11.95 -5.28
C ALA A 99 -15.28 11.95 -5.02
N ALA A 100 -14.70 10.79 -4.66
CA ALA A 100 -13.27 10.68 -4.40
C ALA A 100 -12.45 10.94 -5.66
N TYR A 101 -11.24 11.46 -5.49
CA TYR A 101 -10.33 11.65 -6.62
C TYR A 101 -9.80 10.29 -7.07
N THR A 102 -9.42 10.16 -8.35
CA THR A 102 -8.79 8.94 -8.86
C THR A 102 -7.55 8.54 -8.04
N THR A 103 -6.87 9.52 -7.43
CA THR A 103 -5.73 9.32 -6.53
C THR A 103 -6.09 8.60 -5.24
N ASP A 104 -7.31 8.74 -4.72
CA ASP A 104 -7.79 7.94 -3.58
C ASP A 104 -7.94 6.46 -3.98
N VAL A 105 -8.42 6.20 -5.21
CA VAL A 105 -8.50 4.84 -5.78
C VAL A 105 -7.10 4.26 -6.03
N LEU A 106 -6.15 5.07 -6.52
CA LEU A 106 -4.75 4.66 -6.65
C LEU A 106 -4.13 4.33 -5.28
N GLY A 107 -4.49 5.11 -4.24
CA GLY A 107 -4.10 4.85 -2.85
C GLY A 107 -4.60 3.50 -2.36
N ALA A 108 -5.90 3.23 -2.49
CA ALA A 108 -6.51 1.95 -2.15
C ALA A 108 -5.84 0.77 -2.90
N THR A 109 -5.51 0.97 -4.19
CA THR A 109 -4.82 -0.05 -4.99
C THR A 109 -3.42 -0.37 -4.44
N LYS A 110 -2.67 0.65 -4.00
CA LYS A 110 -1.35 0.44 -3.36
C LYS A 110 -1.46 -0.32 -2.05
N LEU A 111 -2.47 0.01 -1.23
CA LEU A 111 -2.74 -0.71 0.01
C LEU A 111 -3.07 -2.19 -0.26
N SER A 112 -3.87 -2.47 -1.29
CA SER A 112 -4.18 -3.84 -1.71
C SER A 112 -2.93 -4.66 -2.01
N TYR A 113 -2.00 -4.09 -2.79
CA TYR A 113 -0.71 -4.72 -3.07
C TYR A 113 0.08 -5.03 -1.79
N ALA A 114 0.11 -4.10 -0.84
CA ALA A 114 0.83 -4.27 0.42
C ALA A 114 0.20 -5.33 1.31
N LEU A 115 -1.13 -5.43 1.37
CA LEU A 115 -1.83 -6.49 2.10
C LEU A 115 -1.45 -7.87 1.54
N ALA A 116 -1.48 -8.03 0.22
CA ALA A 116 -1.07 -9.27 -0.43
C ALA A 116 0.41 -9.59 -0.14
N PHE A 117 1.30 -8.60 -0.25
CA PHE A 117 2.72 -8.78 0.08
C PHE A 117 2.94 -9.12 1.57
N GLY A 118 2.10 -8.57 2.45
CA GLY A 118 2.08 -8.87 3.88
C GLY A 118 1.42 -10.21 4.23
N GLY A 119 0.97 -11.00 3.26
CA GLY A 119 0.44 -12.34 3.46
C GLY A 119 -1.09 -12.44 3.57
N SER A 120 -1.84 -11.39 3.21
CA SER A 120 -3.31 -11.47 3.09
C SER A 120 -3.68 -12.48 2.02
N LEU A 121 -4.56 -13.42 2.35
CA LEU A 121 -5.02 -14.49 1.46
C LEU A 121 -6.15 -14.01 0.53
N GLU A 122 -6.98 -13.07 1.00
CA GLU A 122 -8.00 -12.43 0.17
C GLU A 122 -7.56 -11.01 -0.22
N ASN A 123 -7.93 -10.61 -1.43
CA ASN A 123 -7.86 -9.22 -1.85
C ASN A 123 -9.15 -8.52 -1.44
N PRO A 124 -9.10 -7.41 -0.68
CA PRO A 124 -10.32 -6.69 -0.35
C PRO A 124 -11.06 -6.22 -1.60
N GLU A 125 -12.38 -6.32 -1.57
CA GLU A 125 -13.20 -5.82 -2.67
C GLU A 125 -13.33 -4.29 -2.63
N GLY A 126 -13.32 -3.64 -3.80
CA GLY A 126 -13.57 -2.20 -3.90
C GLY A 126 -15.06 -1.87 -3.86
N ARG A 127 -15.42 -0.86 -3.07
CA ARG A 127 -16.73 -0.22 -3.03
C ARG A 127 -16.57 1.29 -3.04
N THR A 128 -17.51 1.98 -3.68
CA THR A 128 -17.78 3.37 -3.29
C THR A 128 -18.73 3.39 -2.08
N ASP A 129 -18.85 4.52 -1.40
CA ASP A 129 -19.72 4.64 -0.23
C ASP A 129 -21.19 4.32 -0.55
N SER A 130 -21.68 4.64 -1.75
CA SER A 130 -23.04 4.31 -2.18
C SER A 130 -23.24 2.84 -2.58
N LEU A 131 -22.16 2.16 -3.00
CA LEU A 131 -22.18 0.75 -3.38
C LEU A 131 -21.91 -0.18 -2.20
N LEU A 132 -21.38 0.33 -1.09
CA LEU A 132 -21.17 -0.43 0.13
C LEU A 132 -22.52 -0.83 0.72
N THR A 133 -22.84 -2.12 0.65
CA THR A 133 -24.11 -2.60 1.18
C THR A 133 -24.13 -2.49 2.70
N ARG A 134 -25.32 -2.40 3.28
CA ARG A 134 -25.47 -2.38 4.74
C ARG A 134 -24.81 -3.58 5.42
N ARG A 135 -24.89 -4.77 4.82
CA ARG A 135 -24.29 -5.98 5.39
C ARG A 135 -22.76 -5.87 5.42
N GLU A 136 -22.15 -5.46 4.31
CA GLU A 136 -20.70 -5.27 4.20
C GLU A 136 -20.23 -4.19 5.18
N ARG A 137 -20.94 -3.07 5.24
CA ARG A 137 -20.64 -1.99 6.21
C ARG A 137 -20.75 -2.44 7.67
N ASP A 138 -21.79 -3.21 7.99
CA ASP A 138 -22.12 -3.59 9.37
C ASP A 138 -21.38 -4.87 9.83
N GLN A 139 -20.70 -5.62 8.94
CA GLN A 139 -20.06 -6.90 9.29
C GLN A 139 -18.64 -7.06 8.73
N GLY A 140 -18.26 -6.34 7.68
CA GLY A 140 -16.96 -6.43 7.02
C GLY A 140 -15.89 -5.58 7.69
N ASN A 141 -14.64 -5.98 7.55
CA ASN A 141 -13.51 -5.10 7.84
C ASN A 141 -13.46 -4.01 6.77
N LEU A 142 -13.11 -2.77 7.14
CA LEU A 142 -13.16 -1.64 6.23
C LEU A 142 -11.80 -0.97 6.14
N ILE A 143 -11.33 -0.72 4.92
CA ILE A 143 -10.20 0.16 4.66
C ILE A 143 -10.74 1.35 3.88
N ILE A 144 -10.94 2.44 4.59
CA ILE A 144 -11.60 3.64 4.09
C ILE A 144 -10.52 4.63 3.65
N VAL A 145 -10.53 4.97 2.37
CA VAL A 145 -9.56 5.89 1.76
C VAL A 145 -10.29 7.12 1.26
N GLY A 146 -9.72 8.30 1.52
CA GLY A 146 -10.30 9.59 1.15
C GLY A 146 -11.01 10.28 2.32
N GLY A 147 -10.92 11.61 2.33
CA GLY A 147 -11.33 12.43 3.47
C GLY A 147 -12.84 12.62 3.62
N PRO A 148 -13.28 13.17 4.78
CA PRO A 148 -14.69 13.42 5.11
C PRO A 148 -15.47 14.23 4.06
N ALA A 149 -14.78 15.08 3.30
CA ALA A 149 -15.39 15.93 2.27
C ALA A 149 -15.94 15.13 1.07
N VAL A 150 -15.32 13.98 0.76
CA VAL A 150 -15.66 13.17 -0.42
C VAL A 150 -16.14 11.77 -0.07
N ASN A 151 -15.81 11.26 1.12
CA ASN A 151 -16.17 9.93 1.59
C ASN A 151 -16.98 10.02 2.91
N PRO A 152 -18.32 9.92 2.87
CA PRO A 152 -19.17 9.94 4.07
C PRO A 152 -18.82 8.84 5.09
N THR A 153 -18.30 7.70 4.64
CA THR A 153 -17.85 6.60 5.52
C THR A 153 -16.68 7.06 6.40
N ALA A 154 -15.79 7.90 5.89
CA ALA A 154 -14.71 8.50 6.68
C ALA A 154 -15.25 9.44 7.77
N THR A 155 -16.35 10.17 7.49
CA THR A 155 -17.03 10.99 8.50
C THR A 155 -17.64 10.12 9.60
N GLU A 156 -18.33 9.05 9.24
CA GLU A 156 -18.98 8.14 10.19
C GLU A 156 -17.95 7.51 11.14
N PHE A 157 -16.98 6.78 10.61
CA PHE A 157 -16.01 6.04 11.43
C PHE A 157 -14.99 6.97 12.10
N GLY A 158 -14.63 8.09 11.47
CA GLY A 158 -13.85 9.14 12.12
C GLY A 158 -14.55 9.64 13.39
N GLY A 159 -15.88 9.82 13.34
CA GLY A 159 -16.68 10.17 14.51
C GLY A 159 -16.62 9.13 15.62
N TYR A 160 -16.72 7.84 15.30
CA TYR A 160 -16.61 6.76 16.29
C TYR A 160 -15.24 6.71 16.97
N PHE A 161 -14.17 7.02 16.24
CA PHE A 161 -12.79 7.03 16.75
C PHE A 161 -12.35 8.39 17.32
N GLY A 162 -13.27 9.35 17.45
CA GLY A 162 -12.95 10.67 18.00
C GLY A 162 -11.96 11.46 17.13
N ILE A 163 -11.87 11.14 15.84
CA ILE A 163 -11.11 11.91 14.87
C ILE A 163 -11.96 13.11 14.46
N SER A 164 -11.37 14.29 14.56
CA SER A 164 -12.00 15.55 14.18
C SER A 164 -11.03 16.42 13.41
N TYR A 165 -11.57 17.42 12.71
CA TYR A 165 -10.74 18.43 12.06
C TYR A 165 -11.29 19.83 12.29
N LYS A 166 -10.39 20.81 12.21
CA LYS A 166 -10.73 22.23 12.15
C LYS A 166 -10.19 22.78 10.84
N HIS A 167 -11.08 23.35 10.04
CA HIS A 167 -10.74 24.03 8.80
C HIS A 167 -11.01 25.52 8.96
N ARG A 168 -9.97 26.35 8.80
CA ARG A 168 -10.08 27.79 8.62
C ARG A 168 -9.72 28.09 7.16
N PRO A 169 -10.70 28.41 6.31
CA PRO A 169 -10.47 28.62 4.89
C PRO A 169 -9.31 29.58 4.63
N GLN A 170 -8.40 29.20 3.73
CA GLN A 170 -7.21 29.99 3.35
C GLN A 170 -6.20 30.27 4.47
N GLU A 171 -6.41 29.73 5.68
CA GLU A 171 -5.49 29.89 6.80
C GLU A 171 -4.87 28.55 7.20
N SER A 172 -5.69 27.59 7.61
CA SER A 172 -5.18 26.37 8.22
C SER A 172 -6.14 25.20 8.18
N PHE A 173 -5.57 24.01 8.25
CA PHE A 173 -6.28 22.76 8.51
C PHE A 173 -5.60 22.03 9.65
N THR A 174 -6.38 21.43 10.55
CA THR A 174 -5.83 20.65 11.67
C THR A 174 -6.63 19.40 11.87
N ILE A 175 -5.97 18.25 11.87
CA ILE A 175 -6.57 16.95 12.23
C ILE A 175 -6.24 16.69 13.70
N THR A 176 -7.21 16.20 14.47
CA THR A 176 -7.06 15.90 15.91
C THR A 176 -7.65 14.54 16.22
N CYS A 177 -6.91 13.72 16.96
CA CYS A 177 -7.34 12.42 17.48
C CYS A 177 -6.54 12.13 18.76
N GLU A 178 -7.19 11.62 19.81
CA GLU A 178 -6.53 11.17 21.06
C GLU A 178 -5.54 12.17 21.71
N ARG A 179 -5.88 13.47 21.70
CA ARG A 179 -5.02 14.58 22.17
C ARG A 179 -3.76 14.82 21.33
N LYS A 180 -3.56 14.06 20.26
CA LYS A 180 -2.59 14.31 19.19
C LYS A 180 -3.25 15.13 18.10
N ASN A 181 -2.46 15.94 17.42
CA ASN A 181 -2.94 16.75 16.32
C ASN A 181 -1.82 17.05 15.34
N ILE A 182 -2.18 17.27 14.08
CA ILE A 182 -1.26 17.70 13.05
C ILE A 182 -1.87 18.90 12.33
N TYR A 183 -1.03 19.91 12.12
CA TYR A 183 -1.42 21.22 11.61
C TYR A 183 -0.83 21.46 10.21
N LEU A 184 -1.65 21.96 9.30
CA LEU A 184 -1.26 22.41 7.97
C LEU A 184 -1.53 23.92 7.86
N ASP A 185 -0.49 24.68 7.52
CA ASP A 185 -0.63 26.04 7.03
C ASP A 185 -1.04 25.99 5.55
N LEU A 186 -2.22 26.52 5.22
CA LEU A 186 -2.74 26.46 3.86
C LEU A 186 -1.96 27.36 2.89
N ALA A 187 -1.10 28.25 3.38
CA ALA A 187 -0.16 28.98 2.53
C ALA A 187 0.97 28.09 1.96
N LEU A 188 1.21 26.92 2.55
CA LEU A 188 2.22 25.96 2.07
C LEU A 188 1.66 24.96 1.06
N TYR A 189 0.34 24.79 1.01
CA TYR A 189 -0.33 24.00 -0.03
C TYR A 189 -0.15 24.66 -1.42
N PRO A 190 0.10 23.90 -2.51
CA PRO A 190 0.03 22.44 -2.65
C PRO A 190 1.33 21.68 -2.40
N TYR A 191 2.34 22.30 -1.76
CA TYR A 191 3.67 21.70 -1.57
C TYR A 191 3.86 21.05 -0.22
N GLU A 192 2.90 21.20 0.69
CA GLU A 192 2.79 20.41 1.90
C GLU A 192 1.35 19.93 2.05
N ASP A 193 1.19 18.72 2.58
CA ASP A 193 -0.11 18.19 2.99
C ASP A 193 0.09 17.27 4.22
N ILE A 194 -0.99 17.00 4.92
CA ILE A 194 -1.04 16.20 6.15
C ILE A 194 -2.04 15.08 6.00
N CYS A 195 -1.80 13.98 6.72
CA CYS A 195 -2.65 12.81 6.69
C CYS A 195 -2.78 12.19 8.07
N ILE A 196 -3.94 11.59 8.33
CA ILE A 196 -4.14 10.64 9.41
C ILE A 196 -4.28 9.23 8.83
N VAL A 197 -3.53 8.30 9.43
CA VAL A 197 -3.79 6.87 9.35
C VAL A 197 -4.26 6.43 10.73
N TYR A 198 -5.41 5.79 10.79
CA TYR A 198 -5.96 5.25 12.03
C TYR A 198 -6.45 3.83 11.82
N ILE A 199 -6.00 2.89 12.63
CA ILE A 199 -6.46 1.50 12.66
C ILE A 199 -7.16 1.30 14.00
N GLY A 200 -8.41 0.86 13.99
CA GLY A 200 -9.14 0.59 15.22
C GLY A 200 -10.18 -0.50 15.04
N GLN A 201 -10.69 -0.99 16.15
CA GLN A 201 -11.82 -1.93 16.15
C GLN A 201 -13.11 -1.18 16.45
N PHE A 202 -14.14 -1.42 15.64
CA PHE A 202 -15.50 -0.97 15.92
C PHE A 202 -16.41 -2.19 15.99
N ASP A 203 -17.01 -2.42 17.17
CA ASP A 203 -17.69 -3.68 17.48
C ASP A 203 -16.73 -4.88 17.30
N THR A 204 -17.01 -5.80 16.38
CA THR A 204 -16.17 -6.98 16.13
C THR A 204 -15.27 -6.88 14.88
N ARG A 205 -15.26 -5.74 14.18
CA ARG A 205 -14.56 -5.56 12.89
C ARG A 205 -13.41 -4.57 12.98
N ASN A 206 -12.38 -4.79 12.16
CA ASN A 206 -11.25 -3.89 12.01
C ASN A 206 -11.58 -2.79 10.99
N VAL A 207 -11.16 -1.57 11.29
CA VAL A 207 -11.35 -0.41 10.42
C VAL A 207 -10.04 0.34 10.32
N MET A 208 -9.57 0.55 9.09
CA MET A 208 -8.49 1.48 8.77
C MET A 208 -9.08 2.72 8.10
N LEU A 209 -8.72 3.91 8.57
CA LEU A 209 -8.98 5.19 7.94
C LEU A 209 -7.65 5.74 7.42
N VAL A 210 -7.62 6.14 6.15
CA VAL A 210 -6.49 6.84 5.53
C VAL A 210 -7.02 8.07 4.80
N TRP A 211 -6.76 9.26 5.33
CA TRP A 211 -7.16 10.50 4.66
C TRP A 211 -6.33 11.72 5.04
N GLY A 212 -6.17 12.63 4.09
CA GLY A 212 -5.51 13.92 4.26
C GLY A 212 -6.44 15.11 4.03
N TYR A 213 -5.87 16.32 4.03
CA TYR A 213 -6.64 17.52 3.68
C TYR A 213 -7.06 17.48 2.21
N GLU A 214 -6.10 17.21 1.31
CA GLU A 214 -6.34 17.01 -0.12
C GLU A 214 -5.78 15.65 -0.56
N TRP A 215 -5.81 15.40 -1.88
CA TRP A 215 -5.41 14.11 -2.43
C TRP A 215 -3.94 13.77 -2.16
N GLN A 216 -3.04 14.76 -2.07
CA GLN A 216 -1.62 14.54 -1.81
C GLN A 216 -1.41 13.89 -0.44
N GLY A 217 -2.10 14.40 0.59
CA GLY A 217 -2.07 13.85 1.94
C GLY A 217 -2.63 12.44 1.99
N THR A 218 -3.82 12.21 1.42
CA THR A 218 -4.42 10.86 1.39
C THR A 218 -3.52 9.87 0.65
N TYR A 219 -2.95 10.27 -0.48
CA TYR A 219 -2.07 9.41 -1.26
C TYR A 219 -0.73 9.17 -0.56
N ALA A 220 -0.18 10.15 0.16
CA ALA A 220 0.98 9.97 1.02
C ALA A 220 0.73 8.94 2.12
N GLY A 221 -0.40 9.03 2.83
CA GLY A 221 -0.77 8.01 3.83
C GLY A 221 -0.93 6.63 3.23
N SER A 222 -1.54 6.54 2.06
CA SER A 222 -1.71 5.28 1.34
C SER A 222 -0.37 4.70 0.87
N MET A 223 0.54 5.52 0.36
CA MET A 223 1.90 5.12 -0.01
C MET A 223 2.69 4.63 1.19
N PHE A 224 2.63 5.37 2.31
CA PHE A 224 3.31 5.02 3.55
C PHE A 224 2.85 3.64 4.05
N MET A 225 1.53 3.44 4.09
CA MET A 225 0.94 2.17 4.51
C MET A 225 1.05 1.06 3.46
N ALA A 226 1.49 1.37 2.24
CA ALA A 226 1.75 0.38 1.20
C ALA A 226 3.16 -0.25 1.30
N ASP A 227 3.96 0.13 2.30
CA ASP A 227 5.26 -0.47 2.58
C ASP A 227 5.21 -1.22 3.92
N PRO A 228 5.21 -2.56 3.92
CA PRO A 228 5.15 -3.34 5.15
C PRO A 228 6.34 -3.15 6.09
N LEU A 229 7.47 -2.60 5.64
CA LEU A 229 8.56 -2.20 6.54
C LEU A 229 8.10 -1.11 7.51
N ASN A 230 7.20 -0.21 7.07
CA ASN A 230 6.61 0.80 7.94
C ASN A 230 5.69 0.17 9.00
N TRP A 231 5.03 -0.96 8.70
CA TRP A 231 4.19 -1.64 9.69
C TRP A 231 5.01 -2.21 10.84
N GLU A 232 6.18 -2.78 10.53
CA GLU A 232 7.09 -3.28 11.58
C GLU A 232 7.75 -2.11 12.33
N GLN A 233 8.16 -1.05 11.63
CA GLN A 233 8.73 0.15 12.27
C GLN A 233 7.75 0.81 13.27
N TYR A 234 6.46 0.84 12.92
CA TYR A 234 5.40 1.43 13.75
C TYR A 234 4.51 0.36 14.39
N LYS A 235 5.08 -0.80 14.71
CA LYS A 235 4.35 -1.90 15.32
C LYS A 235 3.69 -1.49 16.63
N GLY A 236 2.42 -1.81 16.76
CA GLY A 236 1.60 -1.44 17.91
C GLY A 236 1.06 -0.02 17.86
N ALA A 237 1.48 0.81 16.88
CA ALA A 237 0.88 2.12 16.67
C ALA A 237 -0.44 1.96 15.91
N HIS A 238 -1.52 2.46 16.51
CA HIS A 238 -2.86 2.43 15.90
C HIS A 238 -3.23 3.78 15.27
N LEU A 239 -2.48 4.83 15.58
CA LEU A 239 -2.63 6.17 15.02
C LEU A 239 -1.29 6.66 14.49
N LEU A 240 -1.26 7.17 13.25
CA LEU A 240 -0.15 7.90 12.67
C LEU A 240 -0.65 9.23 12.11
N LEU A 241 0.06 10.30 12.43
CA LEU A 241 -0.12 11.62 11.83
C LEU A 241 1.08 11.92 10.94
N LEU A 242 0.84 11.97 9.64
CA LEU A 242 1.84 12.03 8.59
C LEU A 242 1.87 13.41 7.96
N ARG A 243 3.06 13.85 7.56
CA ARG A 243 3.25 15.01 6.69
C ARG A 243 4.00 14.60 5.43
N TRP A 244 3.51 15.07 4.30
CA TRP A 244 4.25 15.09 3.04
C TRP A 244 4.73 16.52 2.73
N LYS A 245 5.97 16.64 2.25
CA LYS A 245 6.55 17.91 1.78
C LYS A 245 7.24 17.72 0.45
N ASP A 246 6.75 18.41 -0.57
CA ASP A 246 7.35 18.46 -1.91
C ASP A 246 8.65 19.28 -1.90
N TYR A 247 9.78 18.63 -1.62
CA TYR A 247 11.07 19.30 -1.52
C TYR A 247 11.64 19.65 -2.89
N ASN A 248 11.37 18.80 -3.89
CA ASN A 248 11.91 18.96 -5.23
C ASN A 248 11.01 19.82 -6.16
N ARG A 249 9.79 20.15 -5.71
CA ARG A 249 8.77 20.97 -6.39
C ARG A 249 8.23 20.33 -7.67
N ASP A 250 8.21 19.01 -7.76
CA ASP A 250 7.68 18.27 -8.90
C ASP A 250 6.17 17.98 -8.80
N GLY A 251 5.56 18.23 -7.64
CA GLY A 251 4.15 18.01 -7.36
C GLY A 251 3.75 16.54 -7.19
N LEU A 252 4.73 15.63 -7.08
CA LEU A 252 4.51 14.20 -6.92
C LEU A 252 4.77 13.79 -5.48
N VAL A 253 3.93 12.88 -4.98
CA VAL A 253 4.14 12.29 -3.65
C VAL A 253 5.22 11.21 -3.75
N GLN A 254 6.31 11.39 -3.01
CA GLN A 254 7.43 10.45 -2.98
C GLN A 254 7.64 9.93 -1.55
N MET A 255 7.96 8.64 -1.38
CA MET A 255 8.10 8.03 -0.04
C MET A 255 9.14 8.76 0.83
N ALA A 256 10.24 9.21 0.25
CA ALA A 256 11.31 9.93 0.95
C ALA A 256 10.89 11.31 1.50
N GLU A 257 9.75 11.82 1.05
CA GLU A 257 9.20 13.12 1.46
C GLU A 257 8.11 13.00 2.53
N ILE A 258 7.79 11.76 2.94
CA ILE A 258 6.75 11.47 3.92
C ILE A 258 7.41 11.25 5.28
N THR A 259 6.86 11.92 6.30
CA THR A 259 7.36 11.84 7.67
C THR A 259 6.20 11.56 8.63
N VAL A 260 6.46 10.75 9.65
CA VAL A 260 5.53 10.58 10.78
C VAL A 260 5.85 11.65 11.81
N GLU A 261 4.92 12.59 12.04
CA GLU A 261 5.11 13.64 13.06
C GLU A 261 4.70 13.16 14.44
N GLN A 262 3.66 12.32 14.52
CA GLN A 262 3.17 11.74 15.77
C GLN A 262 2.60 10.35 15.53
N SER A 263 2.78 9.46 16.51
CA SER A 263 2.14 8.15 16.57
C SER A 263 1.58 7.87 17.97
N ALA A 264 0.57 7.01 18.08
CA ALA A 264 0.06 6.46 19.34
C ALA A 264 0.06 4.95 19.28
#